data_AF-A0A7H4LGP6-F1
#
_entry.id   AF-A0A7H4LGP6-F1
#
_cell.length_a   1.000
_cell.length_b   1.000
_cell.length_c   1.000
_cell.angle_alpha   90.00
_cell.angle_beta   90.00
_cell.angle_gamma   90.00
#
_symmetry.space_group_name_H-M   'P 1'
#
loop_
_entity.id
_entity.type
_entity.pdbx_description
1 polymer ?
#
loop_
_entity_poly.entity_id
_entity_poly.type
_entity_poly.pdbx_seq_one_letter_code
_entity_poly.pdbx_strand_id
1 'polypeptide(L)'
;MLCGNAEDRAQWNASLEKDLVDLLKEHDTPEHKGQNGWSSEAWNTIVKKFHQKNPYARYEKKKIQEKEKELKIEYKMIKEIRKQSRVSWDDRQCKILADPPL
;
A
#
# COMPACT_ATOMS: atom_id res chain seq x y z
N MET A 1 -0.54 23.18 -17.36
CA MET A 1 -1.02 21.91 -16.80
C MET A 1 -1.56 22.21 -15.41
N LEU A 2 -2.85 21.99 -15.18
CA LEU A 2 -3.50 22.29 -13.90
C LEU A 2 -2.96 21.34 -12.82
N CYS A 3 -2.23 21.89 -11.86
CA CYS A 3 -1.85 21.17 -10.64
C CYS A 3 -3.13 20.96 -9.83
N GLY A 4 -3.63 19.72 -9.80
CA GLY A 4 -4.80 19.35 -9.01
C GLY A 4 -4.62 19.69 -7.53
N ASN A 5 -5.66 20.28 -6.95
CA ASN A 5 -5.79 20.77 -5.58
C ASN A 5 -5.12 19.88 -4.53
N ALA A 6 -4.34 20.53 -3.65
CA ALA A 6 -3.69 19.92 -2.49
C ALA A 6 -4.69 19.40 -1.42
N GLU A 7 -5.98 19.71 -1.54
CA GLU A 7 -7.01 19.36 -0.55
C GLU A 7 -7.65 17.96 -0.75
N ASP A 8 -7.42 17.29 -1.89
CA ASP A 8 -8.03 15.97 -2.20
C ASP A 8 -7.04 14.79 -2.10
N ARG A 9 -5.84 15.04 -1.56
CA ARG A 9 -4.89 13.97 -1.27
C ARG A 9 -5.34 13.27 0.01
N ALA A 10 -5.87 12.06 -0.15
CA ALA A 10 -6.17 11.16 0.96
C ALA A 10 -4.97 11.12 1.92
N GLN A 11 -5.20 11.47 3.19
CA GLN A 11 -4.16 11.54 4.22
C GLN A 11 -3.81 10.13 4.73
N TRP A 12 -3.10 9.38 3.90
CA TRP A 12 -2.57 8.08 4.29
C TRP A 12 -1.52 8.22 5.40
N ASN A 13 -1.57 7.32 6.36
CA ASN A 13 -0.57 7.16 7.39
C ASN A 13 -0.22 5.67 7.53
N ALA A 14 0.87 5.38 8.22
CA ALA A 14 1.38 4.01 8.36
C ALA A 14 0.34 3.03 8.95
N SER A 15 -0.59 3.49 9.80
CA SER A 15 -1.66 2.63 10.35
C SER A 15 -2.68 2.27 9.28
N LEU A 16 -3.12 3.26 8.48
CA LEU A 16 -4.07 3.04 7.38
C LEU A 16 -3.47 2.17 6.28
N GLU A 17 -2.19 2.37 5.96
CA GLU A 17 -1.46 1.56 5.00
C GLU A 17 -1.33 0.11 5.49
N LYS A 18 -0.97 -0.08 6.76
CA LYS A 18 -0.89 -1.41 7.37
C LYS A 18 -2.24 -2.12 7.32
N ASP A 19 -3.32 -1.45 7.71
CA ASP A 19 -4.66 -2.01 7.67
C ASP A 19 -5.09 -2.42 6.27
N LEU A 20 -4.77 -1.59 5.26
CA LEU A 20 -5.02 -1.94 3.87
C LEU A 20 -4.22 -3.17 3.45
N VAL A 21 -2.93 -3.24 3.78
CA VAL A 21 -2.07 -4.39 3.46
C VAL A 21 -2.55 -5.67 4.14
N ASP A 22 -2.97 -5.60 5.41
CA ASP A 22 -3.47 -6.76 6.15
C ASP A 22 -4.76 -7.28 5.51
N LEU A 23 -5.70 -6.39 5.13
CA LEU A 23 -6.91 -6.78 4.39
C LEU A 23 -6.59 -7.37 3.01
N LEU A 24 -5.63 -6.78 2.28
CA LEU A 24 -5.17 -7.33 1.01
C LEU A 24 -4.51 -8.70 1.15
N LYS A 25 -3.90 -9.03 2.30
CA LYS A 25 -3.35 -10.38 2.54
C LYS A 25 -4.43 -11.38 2.92
N GLU A 26 -5.39 -10.98 3.76
CA GLU A 26 -6.51 -11.82 4.17
C GLU A 26 -7.34 -12.32 2.98
N HIS A 27 -7.50 -11.47 1.97
CA HIS A 27 -8.28 -11.79 0.76
C HIS A 27 -7.41 -12.23 -0.42
N ASP A 28 -6.11 -12.50 -0.21
CA ASP A 28 -5.19 -12.97 -1.26
C ASP A 28 -5.40 -14.46 -1.56
N THR A 29 -6.62 -14.84 -1.97
CA THR A 29 -6.98 -16.21 -2.33
C THR A 29 -7.17 -16.35 -3.84
N PRO A 30 -6.97 -17.56 -4.42
CA PRO A 30 -7.12 -17.80 -5.85
C PRO A 30 -8.49 -17.42 -6.41
N GLU A 31 -9.53 -17.46 -5.58
CA GLU A 31 -10.91 -17.10 -5.95
C GLU A 31 -11.12 -15.58 -6.04
N HIS A 32 -10.35 -14.79 -5.27
CA HIS A 32 -10.48 -13.34 -5.19
C HIS A 32 -9.49 -12.58 -6.09
N LYS A 33 -8.42 -13.25 -6.53
CA LYS A 33 -7.33 -12.66 -7.31
C LYS A 33 -6.97 -13.53 -8.51
N GLY A 34 -7.46 -13.12 -9.68
CA GLY A 34 -7.13 -13.74 -10.97
C GLY A 34 -5.87 -13.14 -11.61
N GLN A 35 -5.56 -13.58 -12.84
CA GLN A 35 -4.44 -13.04 -13.63
C GLN A 35 -4.50 -11.52 -13.85
N ASN A 36 -5.71 -10.95 -13.90
CA ASN A 36 -5.93 -9.51 -14.13
C ASN A 36 -6.01 -8.70 -12.82
N GLY A 37 -5.68 -9.32 -11.68
CA GLY A 37 -5.78 -8.72 -10.36
C GLY A 37 -7.05 -9.11 -9.60
N TRP A 38 -7.43 -8.25 -8.68
CA TRP A 38 -8.55 -8.44 -7.77
C TRP A 38 -9.90 -8.35 -8.47
N SER A 39 -10.83 -9.24 -8.16
CA SER A 39 -12.21 -9.17 -8.66
C SER A 39 -12.94 -7.94 -8.11
N SER A 40 -14.00 -7.50 -8.80
CA SER A 40 -14.83 -6.38 -8.32
C SER A 40 -15.44 -6.66 -6.94
N GLU A 41 -15.82 -7.91 -6.69
CA GLU A 41 -16.37 -8.38 -5.42
C GLU A 41 -15.33 -8.36 -4.31
N ALA A 42 -14.11 -8.84 -4.58
CA ALA A 42 -13.01 -8.79 -3.62
C ALA A 42 -12.71 -7.33 -3.22
N TRP A 43 -12.63 -6.43 -4.20
CA TRP A 43 -12.45 -5.00 -3.92
C TRP A 43 -13.60 -4.40 -3.10
N ASN A 44 -14.85 -4.76 -3.38
CA ASN A 44 -15.99 -4.26 -2.60
C ASN A 44 -15.89 -4.73 -1.13
N THR A 45 -15.49 -5.99 -0.92
CA THR A 45 -15.29 -6.55 0.42
C THR A 45 -14.13 -5.88 1.16
N ILE A 46 -12.99 -5.69 0.48
CA ILE A 46 -11.82 -4.99 1.05
C ILE A 46 -12.18 -3.57 1.45
N VAL A 47 -12.82 -2.79 0.56
CA VAL A 47 -13.22 -1.40 0.83
C VAL A 47 -14.20 -1.34 2.00
N LYS A 48 -15.20 -2.22 2.02
CA LYS A 48 -16.17 -2.30 3.13
C LYS A 48 -15.47 -2.57 4.46
N LYS A 49 -14.61 -3.59 4.53
CA LYS A 49 -13.85 -3.90 5.76
C LYS A 49 -12.89 -2.77 6.15
N PHE A 50 -12.26 -2.12 5.16
CA PHE A 50 -11.38 -0.98 5.41
C PHE A 50 -12.14 0.16 6.08
N HIS A 51 -13.31 0.54 5.58
CA HIS A 51 -14.16 1.57 6.20
C HIS A 51 -14.71 1.15 7.56
N GLN A 52 -15.01 -0.13 7.76
CA GLN A 52 -15.43 -0.65 9.08
C GLN A 52 -14.31 -0.52 10.13
N LYS A 53 -13.06 -0.81 9.74
CA LYS A 53 -11.90 -0.69 10.61
C LYS A 53 -11.45 0.76 10.81
N ASN A 54 -11.63 1.59 9.77
CA ASN A 54 -11.20 2.98 9.71
C ASN A 54 -12.38 3.91 9.37
N PRO A 55 -13.37 4.09 10.26
CA PRO A 55 -14.59 4.85 9.97
C PRO A 55 -14.35 6.34 9.70
N TYR A 56 -13.20 6.86 10.13
CA TYR A 56 -12.75 8.23 9.88
C TYR A 56 -12.11 8.39 8.48
N ALA A 57 -11.59 7.32 7.89
CA ALA A 57 -10.94 7.34 6.57
C ALA A 57 -11.97 7.08 5.46
N ARG A 58 -12.78 8.10 5.14
CA ARG A 58 -13.88 8.04 4.15
C ARG A 58 -13.39 8.10 2.69
N TYR A 59 -12.38 7.29 2.36
CA TYR A 59 -11.81 7.29 1.02
C TYR A 59 -12.71 6.58 0.03
N GLU A 60 -12.78 7.13 -1.18
CA GLU A 60 -13.39 6.41 -2.30
C GLU A 60 -12.61 5.15 -2.64
N LYS A 61 -13.32 4.15 -3.16
CA LYS A 61 -12.72 2.89 -3.65
C LYS A 61 -11.51 3.13 -4.57
N LYS A 62 -11.59 4.14 -5.45
CA LYS A 62 -10.51 4.49 -6.37
C LYS A 62 -9.22 4.91 -5.63
N LYS A 63 -9.32 5.71 -4.57
CA LYS A 63 -8.16 6.15 -3.77
C LYS A 63 -7.50 4.98 -3.04
N ILE A 64 -8.30 4.02 -2.56
CA ILE A 64 -7.80 2.79 -1.92
C ILE A 64 -7.06 1.91 -2.95
N GLN A 65 -7.60 1.80 -4.17
CA GLN A 65 -6.95 1.07 -5.27
C GLN A 65 -5.66 1.76 -5.75
N GLU A 66 -5.65 3.09 -5.83
CA GLU A 66 -4.44 3.87 -6.15
C GLU A 66 -3.36 3.62 -5.09
N LYS A 67 -3.73 3.61 -3.81
CA LYS A 67 -2.78 3.34 -2.73
C LYS A 67 -2.20 1.93 -2.78
N GLU A 68 -2.99 0.91 -3.13
CA GLU A 68 -2.45 -0.45 -3.33
C GLU A 68 -1.37 -0.47 -4.43
N LYS A 69 -1.58 0.25 -5.53
CA LYS A 69 -0.59 0.35 -6.61
C LYS A 69 0.68 1.04 -6.15
N GLU A 70 0.57 2.14 -5.40
CA GLU A 70 1.71 2.84 -4.81
C GLU A 70 2.52 1.91 -3.89
N LEU A 71 1.87 1.27 -2.92
CA LEU A 71 2.50 0.32 -1.99
C LEU A 71 3.20 -0.84 -2.71
N LYS A 72 2.61 -1.32 -3.82
CA LYS A 72 3.22 -2.38 -4.64
C LYS A 72 4.47 -1.90 -5.37
N ILE A 73 4.50 -0.65 -5.83
CA ILE A 73 5.69 -0.03 -6.45
C ILE A 73 6.78 0.17 -5.39
N GLU A 74 6.43 0.73 -4.23
CA GLU A 74 7.35 0.94 -3.10
C GLU A 74 7.98 -0.37 -2.63
N TYR A 75 7.17 -1.43 -2.47
CA TYR A 75 7.67 -2.76 -2.13
C TYR A 75 8.67 -3.29 -3.16
N LYS A 76 8.38 -3.15 -4.47
CA LYS A 76 9.31 -3.54 -5.54
C LYS A 76 10.61 -2.75 -5.46
N MET A 77 10.54 -1.44 -5.26
CA MET A 77 11.71 -0.58 -5.13
C MET A 77 12.57 -0.99 -3.93
N ILE A 78 11.98 -1.16 -2.75
CA ILE A 78 12.69 -1.63 -1.55
C ILE A 78 13.30 -3.01 -1.78
N LYS A 79 12.56 -3.92 -2.42
CA LYS A 79 13.07 -5.27 -2.75
C LYS A 79 14.27 -5.23 -3.68
N GLU A 80 14.29 -4.35 -4.67
CA GLU A 80 15.46 -4.17 -5.55
C GLU A 80 16.63 -3.51 -4.83
N ILE A 81 16.38 -2.48 -4.02
CA ILE A 81 17.44 -1.84 -3.21
C ILE A 81 18.09 -2.87 -2.29
N ARG A 82 17.30 -3.74 -1.64
CA ARG A 82 17.81 -4.83 -0.79
C ARG A 82 18.73 -5.83 -1.50
N LYS A 83 18.72 -5.89 -2.84
CA LYS A 83 19.67 -6.73 -3.59
C LYS A 83 21.03 -6.08 -3.78
N GLN A 84 21.13 -4.76 -3.56
CA GLN A 84 22.41 -4.05 -3.65
C GLN A 84 23.31 -4.48 -2.47
N SER A 85 24.58 -4.78 -2.76
CA SER A 85 25.56 -4.96 -1.68
C SER A 85 25.80 -3.59 -1.03
N ARG A 86 25.75 -3.52 0.32
CA ARG A 86 25.91 -2.31 1.17
C ARG A 86 24.64 -1.58 1.62
N VAL A 87 23.49 -2.28 1.67
CA VAL A 87 22.31 -1.78 2.38
C VAL A 87 21.87 -2.77 3.47
N SER A 88 21.53 -2.24 4.64
CA SER A 88 20.89 -2.99 5.73
C SER A 88 19.49 -2.44 5.98
N TRP A 89 18.62 -3.27 6.58
CA TRP A 89 17.25 -2.88 6.91
C TRP A 89 17.13 -2.53 8.40
N ASP A 90 16.50 -1.40 8.71
CA ASP A 90 16.10 -1.04 10.07
C ASP A 90 14.64 -1.43 10.28
N ASP A 91 14.41 -2.55 10.99
CA ASP A 91 13.07 -3.05 11.33
C ASP A 91 12.30 -2.15 12.31
N ARG A 92 12.97 -1.28 13.06
CA ARG A 92 12.30 -0.37 14.01
C ARG A 92 11.74 0.86 13.32
N GLN A 93 12.44 1.35 12.31
CA GLN A 93 12.06 2.54 11.56
C GLN A 93 11.42 2.24 10.21
N CYS A 94 11.42 0.98 9.78
CA CYS A 94 11.03 0.54 8.44
C CYS A 94 11.79 1.30 7.34
N LYS A 95 13.11 1.44 7.51
CA LYS A 95 13.98 2.23 6.60
C LYS A 95 15.17 1.42 6.10
N ILE A 96 15.65 1.82 4.92
CA ILE A 96 16.90 1.31 4.36
C ILE A 96 18.04 2.17 4.90
N LEU A 97 19.02 1.52 5.53
CA LEU A 97 20.29 2.12 5.91
C LEU A 97 21.31 1.78 4.83
N ALA A 98 21.95 2.80 4.27
CA ALA A 98 23.11 2.61 3.42
C ALA A 98 24.38 2.64 4.28
N ASP A 99 25.35 1.79 3.97
CA ASP A 99 26.67 1.91 4.59
C ASP A 99 27.28 3.29 4.27
N PRO A 100 28.08 3.88 5.16
CA PRO A 100 28.78 5.13 4.89
C PRO A 100 29.62 5.03 3.60
N PRO A 101 29.74 6.12 2.82
CA PRO A 101 30.75 6.18 1.77
C PRO A 101 32.14 5.93 2.39
N LEU A 102 32.99 5.16 1.69
CA LEU A 102 34.40 4.98 2.07
C LEU A 102 35.16 6.31 2.01
#